data_AF-H3CF80-F1
#
_entry.id   AF-H3CF80-F1
#
_cell.length_a   1.000
_cell.length_b   1.000
_cell.length_c   1.000
_cell.angle_alpha   90.00
_cell.angle_beta   90.00
_cell.angle_gamma   90.00
#
_symmetry.space_group_name_H-M   'P 1'
#
loop_
_entity.id
_entity.type
_entity.pdbx_description
1 polymer ?
#
loop_
_entity_poly.entity_id
_entity_poly.type
_entity_poly.pdbx_seq_one_letter_code
_entity_poly.pdbx_strand_id
1 'polypeptide(L)'
;FPRSGCLPQLKIVLLGGRNSGKSSLGNLILGKEEFVTRERTSCSRSCGVVSGRRLTVVDTPGLVESSRFDRDQLILSQSLCPPGPHVFLLTVRVDRAFTETYGRAAQEHVQLMGPLVWDRVIVLFTLGDWLGGTTIERCVESEGPPLKGLLERCGNRYHVVNNRSRGDGFQVRELIRKMEEMLAGSADGPHFEVRREVMEQMEEKVRRQEERAKERLRRKERQRQEGK
;
A
#
# COMPACT_ATOMS: atom_id res chain seq x y z
N PHE A 1 -31.52 5.17 19.91
CA PHE A 1 -31.57 4.60 18.56
C PHE A 1 -30.46 5.19 17.71
N PRO A 2 -29.42 4.46 17.28
CA PRO A 2 -28.45 5.00 16.34
C PRO A 2 -29.07 5.02 14.94
N ARG A 3 -28.86 6.13 14.24
CA ARG A 3 -29.41 6.46 12.92
C ARG A 3 -28.90 5.48 11.85
N SER A 4 -29.79 5.20 10.89
CA SER A 4 -29.59 4.40 9.70
C SER A 4 -28.28 4.69 8.95
N GLY A 5 -27.46 3.65 8.78
CA GLY A 5 -27.03 3.23 7.44
C GLY A 5 -25.62 3.57 6.92
N CYS A 6 -24.74 4.24 7.67
CA CYS A 6 -23.36 4.44 7.21
C CYS A 6 -22.38 3.68 8.10
N LEU A 7 -21.95 2.49 7.64
CA LEU A 7 -20.86 1.76 8.29
C LEU A 7 -19.62 2.65 8.32
N PRO A 8 -18.93 2.78 9.46
CA PRO A 8 -17.72 3.58 9.55
C PRO A 8 -16.71 3.05 8.53
N GLN A 9 -16.10 3.96 7.78
CA GLN A 9 -15.23 3.61 6.66
C GLN A 9 -13.77 3.58 7.11
N LEU A 10 -12.99 2.67 6.53
CA LEU A 10 -11.54 2.65 6.64
C LEU A 10 -10.95 2.71 5.23
N LYS A 11 -9.94 3.55 5.03
CA LYS A 11 -9.32 3.82 3.73
C LYS A 11 -7.84 3.51 3.84
N ILE A 12 -7.39 2.57 3.04
CA ILE A 12 -6.11 1.89 3.18
C ILE A 12 -5.34 2.08 1.89
N VAL A 13 -4.08 2.53 1.99
CA VAL A 13 -3.15 2.58 0.85
C VAL A 13 -2.09 1.50 1.06
N LEU A 14 -1.89 0.65 0.05
CA LEU A 14 -0.88 -0.40 0.09
C LEU A 14 0.44 0.12 -0.45
N LEU A 15 1.53 -0.09 0.28
CA LEU A 15 2.88 0.37 -0.02
C LEU A 15 3.85 -0.80 -0.12
N GLY A 16 4.96 -0.60 -0.83
CA GLY A 16 6.07 -1.55 -0.90
C GLY A 16 6.56 -1.84 -2.31
N GLY A 17 7.67 -2.57 -2.37
CA GLY A 17 8.40 -2.87 -3.61
C GLY A 17 7.60 -3.67 -4.65
N ARG A 18 8.17 -3.83 -5.84
CA ARG A 18 7.58 -4.69 -6.87
C ARG A 18 7.50 -6.14 -6.38
N ASN A 19 6.40 -6.82 -6.68
CA ASN A 19 6.14 -8.20 -6.28
C ASN A 19 6.18 -8.45 -4.76
N SER A 20 5.98 -7.42 -3.92
CA SER A 20 5.91 -7.55 -2.46
C SER A 20 4.60 -8.19 -1.94
N GLY A 21 3.63 -8.40 -2.84
CA GLY A 21 2.34 -9.01 -2.52
C GLY A 21 1.21 -8.04 -2.24
N LYS A 22 1.34 -6.74 -2.56
CA LYS A 22 0.29 -5.72 -2.35
C LYS A 22 -1.07 -6.10 -2.95
N SER A 23 -1.13 -6.40 -4.24
CA SER A 23 -2.38 -6.75 -4.91
C SER A 23 -3.05 -7.99 -4.27
N SER A 24 -2.26 -9.02 -3.96
CA SER A 24 -2.73 -10.22 -3.25
C SER A 24 -3.23 -9.90 -1.83
N LEU A 25 -2.55 -9.00 -1.12
CA LEU A 25 -2.97 -8.50 0.19
C LEU A 25 -4.28 -7.71 0.09
N GLY A 26 -4.45 -6.86 -0.92
CA GLY A 26 -5.69 -6.13 -1.16
C GLY A 26 -6.87 -7.06 -1.42
N ASN A 27 -6.65 -8.11 -2.21
CA ASN A 27 -7.66 -9.15 -2.47
C ASN A 27 -8.00 -9.94 -1.20
N LEU A 28 -6.99 -10.26 -0.38
CA LEU A 28 -7.19 -10.91 0.92
C LEU A 28 -8.02 -10.03 1.87
N ILE A 29 -7.66 -8.76 2.00
CA ILE A 29 -8.36 -7.80 2.87
C ILE A 29 -9.82 -7.65 2.45
N LEU A 30 -10.10 -7.58 1.14
CA LEU A 30 -11.45 -7.41 0.61
C LEU A 30 -12.24 -8.71 0.49
N GLY A 31 -11.58 -9.87 0.59
CA GLY A 31 -12.21 -11.19 0.39
C GLY A 31 -12.67 -11.44 -1.05
N LYS A 32 -12.08 -10.75 -2.04
CA LYS A 32 -12.45 -10.86 -3.47
C LYS A 32 -11.26 -10.58 -4.39
N GLU A 33 -11.29 -11.13 -5.60
CA GLU A 33 -10.22 -10.97 -6.61
C GLU A 33 -10.47 -9.74 -7.50
N GLU A 34 -10.01 -8.56 -7.05
CA GLU A 34 -10.23 -7.28 -7.74
C GLU A 34 -8.94 -6.67 -8.29
N PHE A 35 -7.84 -6.84 -7.58
CA PHE A 35 -6.54 -6.36 -7.99
C PHE A 35 -5.83 -7.40 -8.86
N VAL A 36 -5.40 -6.97 -10.05
CA VAL A 36 -4.64 -7.80 -10.99
C VAL A 36 -3.24 -8.05 -10.41
N THR A 37 -2.88 -9.31 -10.21
CA THR A 37 -1.62 -9.70 -9.54
C THR A 37 -0.44 -9.92 -10.50
N ARG A 38 -0.69 -10.02 -11.82
CA ARG A 38 0.30 -10.41 -12.84
C ARG A 38 0.81 -9.26 -13.71
N GLU A 39 0.23 -8.07 -13.60
CA GLU A 39 0.54 -6.92 -14.44
C GLU A 39 1.17 -5.78 -13.65
N ARG A 40 1.77 -4.81 -14.35
CA ARG A 40 2.30 -3.61 -13.70
C ARG A 40 1.10 -2.72 -13.33
N THR A 41 0.72 -2.75 -12.07
CA THR A 41 -0.44 -2.01 -11.56
C THR A 41 -0.19 -0.51 -11.64
N SER A 42 -1.07 0.23 -12.31
CA SER A 42 -1.33 1.63 -11.98
C SER A 42 -2.03 1.71 -10.62
N CYS A 43 -2.15 2.90 -10.02
CA CYS A 43 -2.97 3.04 -8.82
C CYS A 43 -4.41 2.55 -9.09
N SER A 44 -4.89 1.60 -8.29
CA SER A 44 -6.22 1.02 -8.45
C SER A 44 -6.94 1.01 -7.11
N ARG A 45 -8.24 1.31 -7.15
CA ARG A 45 -9.09 1.43 -5.95
C ARG A 45 -10.18 0.39 -6.01
N SER A 46 -10.36 -0.38 -4.94
CA SER A 46 -11.53 -1.24 -4.74
C SER A 46 -12.12 -1.05 -3.34
N CYS A 47 -13.40 -1.38 -3.20
CA CYS A 47 -14.15 -1.22 -1.96
C CYS A 47 -14.94 -2.50 -1.64
N GLY A 48 -15.19 -2.74 -0.36
CA GLY A 48 -15.97 -3.88 0.12
C GLY A 48 -16.44 -3.69 1.57
N VAL A 49 -17.38 -4.51 2.02
CA VAL A 49 -17.76 -4.59 3.43
C VAL A 49 -17.18 -5.88 3.98
N VAL A 50 -16.33 -5.76 5.00
CA VAL A 50 -15.60 -6.88 5.59
C VAL A 50 -15.72 -6.76 7.10
N SER A 51 -16.16 -7.83 7.77
CA SER A 51 -16.34 -7.85 9.23
C SER A 51 -17.18 -6.68 9.76
N GLY A 52 -18.24 -6.30 9.03
CA GLY A 52 -19.10 -5.17 9.38
C GLY A 52 -18.49 -3.78 9.16
N ARG A 53 -17.30 -3.67 8.56
CA ARG A 53 -16.62 -2.40 8.27
C ARG A 53 -16.60 -2.13 6.77
N ARG A 54 -16.85 -0.89 6.35
CA ARG A 54 -16.63 -0.48 4.95
C ARG A 54 -15.15 -0.23 4.73
N LEU A 55 -14.51 -0.99 3.85
CA LEU A 55 -13.11 -0.83 3.48
C LEU A 55 -13.00 -0.24 2.08
N THR A 56 -12.05 0.68 1.92
CA THR A 56 -11.52 1.13 0.63
C THR A 56 -10.04 0.82 0.63
N VAL A 57 -9.59 0.05 -0.36
CA VAL A 57 -8.20 -0.33 -0.53
C VAL A 57 -7.70 0.27 -1.83
N VAL A 58 -6.56 0.94 -1.76
CA VAL A 58 -5.83 1.47 -2.91
C VAL A 58 -4.54 0.68 -3.06
N ASP A 59 -4.45 -0.11 -4.12
CA ASP A 59 -3.20 -0.75 -4.54
C ASP A 59 -2.36 0.25 -5.33
N THR A 60 -1.06 0.28 -5.07
CA THR A 60 -0.12 1.23 -5.68
C THR A 60 0.92 0.51 -6.52
N PRO A 61 1.54 1.19 -7.50
CA PRO A 61 2.67 0.63 -8.22
C PRO A 61 3.80 0.24 -7.26
N GLY A 62 4.43 -0.91 -7.51
CA GLY A 62 5.65 -1.26 -6.79
C GLY A 62 6.78 -0.32 -7.16
N LEU A 63 7.36 0.37 -6.17
CA LEU A 63 8.48 1.27 -6.45
C LEU A 63 9.69 0.47 -6.94
N VAL A 64 10.24 0.92 -8.07
CA VAL A 64 11.60 0.60 -8.52
C VAL A 64 12.43 1.85 -8.24
N GLU A 65 13.60 1.70 -7.62
CA GLU A 65 14.42 2.77 -7.00
C GLU A 65 14.62 4.05 -7.86
N SER A 66 14.48 3.96 -9.18
CA SER A 66 14.80 5.04 -10.14
C SER A 66 13.61 5.62 -10.92
N SER A 67 12.37 5.19 -10.64
CA SER A 67 11.21 5.55 -11.47
C SER A 67 10.48 6.80 -10.95
N ARG A 68 10.69 7.97 -11.60
CA ARG A 68 9.94 9.20 -11.27
C ARG A 68 8.42 9.00 -11.41
N PHE A 69 8.00 8.23 -12.42
CA PHE A 69 6.60 7.90 -12.65
C PHE A 69 5.96 7.13 -11.48
N ASP A 70 6.68 6.17 -10.90
CA ASP A 70 6.14 5.39 -9.77
C ASP A 70 6.03 6.27 -8.50
N ARG A 71 6.94 7.25 -8.31
CA ARG A 71 6.85 8.22 -7.21
C ARG A 71 5.65 9.17 -7.37
N ASP A 72 5.48 9.67 -8.58
CA ASP A 72 4.38 10.52 -9.00
C ASP A 72 3.02 9.83 -8.75
N GLN A 73 2.89 8.57 -9.18
CA GLN A 73 1.69 7.76 -8.93
C GLN A 73 1.47 7.46 -7.44
N LEU A 74 2.54 7.21 -6.68
CA LEU A 74 2.43 6.98 -5.25
C LEU A 74 1.81 8.18 -4.53
N ILE A 75 2.26 9.39 -4.86
CA ILE A 75 1.68 10.61 -4.28
C ILE A 75 0.20 10.73 -4.68
N LEU A 76 -0.12 10.46 -5.95
CA LEU A 76 -1.51 10.45 -6.44
C LEU A 76 -2.43 9.44 -5.78
N SER A 77 -1.89 8.31 -5.32
CA SER A 77 -2.71 7.26 -4.70
C SER A 77 -3.55 7.80 -3.53
N GLN A 78 -3.10 8.88 -2.90
CA GLN A 78 -3.79 9.54 -1.80
C GLN A 78 -5.11 10.23 -2.21
N SER A 79 -5.22 10.78 -3.44
CA SER A 79 -6.50 11.37 -3.90
C SER A 79 -7.58 10.34 -4.21
N LEU A 80 -7.20 9.07 -4.33
CA LEU A 80 -8.18 7.98 -4.43
C LEU A 80 -8.92 7.74 -3.09
N CYS A 81 -8.50 8.40 -2.01
CA CYS A 81 -9.04 8.24 -0.67
C CYS A 81 -9.60 9.55 -0.05
N PRO A 82 -10.45 10.36 -0.70
CA PRO A 82 -10.87 11.65 -0.16
C PRO A 82 -11.62 11.51 1.19
N PRO A 83 -11.39 12.38 2.20
CA PRO A 83 -10.44 13.50 2.23
C PRO A 83 -8.95 13.10 2.33
N GLY A 84 -8.63 11.94 2.88
CA GLY A 84 -7.30 11.31 2.79
C GLY A 84 -7.30 9.86 3.30
N PRO A 85 -6.23 9.09 3.12
CA PRO A 85 -6.14 7.72 3.64
C PRO A 85 -6.11 7.71 5.17
N HIS A 86 -6.63 6.64 5.77
CA HIS A 86 -6.58 6.47 7.23
C HIS A 86 -5.28 5.74 7.63
N VAL A 87 -4.93 4.70 6.86
CA VAL A 87 -3.83 3.77 7.16
C VAL A 87 -3.01 3.50 5.91
N PHE A 88 -1.71 3.34 6.10
CA PHE A 88 -0.78 2.85 5.09
C PHE A 88 -0.25 1.47 5.50
N LEU A 89 -0.30 0.50 4.59
CA LEU A 89 0.22 -0.85 4.81
C LEU A 89 1.49 -1.07 4.01
N LEU A 90 2.64 -1.14 4.68
CA LEU A 90 3.92 -1.39 4.03
C LEU A 90 4.21 -2.89 3.96
N THR A 91 4.15 -3.45 2.76
CA THR A 91 4.39 -4.88 2.53
C THR A 91 5.88 -5.23 2.51
N VAL A 92 6.25 -6.20 3.35
CA VAL A 92 7.59 -6.78 3.46
C VAL A 92 7.49 -8.29 3.30
N ARG A 93 8.28 -8.87 2.40
CA ARG A 93 8.26 -10.32 2.16
C ARG A 93 9.17 -11.04 3.15
N VAL A 94 8.66 -12.11 3.77
CA VAL A 94 9.45 -12.95 4.68
C VAL A 94 10.37 -13.92 3.95
N ASP A 95 10.05 -14.29 2.71
CA ASP A 95 10.84 -15.27 1.94
C ASP A 95 12.15 -14.72 1.35
N ARG A 96 12.51 -13.47 1.67
CA ARG A 96 13.67 -12.77 1.12
C ARG A 96 14.37 -11.96 2.20
N ALA A 97 15.70 -11.94 2.14
CA ALA A 97 16.51 -11.10 3.00
C ALA A 97 16.14 -9.62 2.86
N PHE A 98 16.03 -8.95 4.00
CA PHE A 98 15.76 -7.53 4.13
C PHE A 98 17.09 -6.76 4.12
N THR A 99 17.62 -6.56 2.91
CA THR A 99 18.92 -5.89 2.75
C THR A 99 18.85 -4.40 3.11
N GLU A 100 20.01 -3.79 3.38
CA GLU A 100 20.11 -2.34 3.63
C GLU A 100 19.53 -1.52 2.46
N THR A 101 19.81 -1.93 1.22
CA THR A 101 19.29 -1.30 0.01
C THR A 101 17.76 -1.34 -0.01
N TYR A 102 17.17 -2.50 0.26
CA TYR A 102 15.72 -2.65 0.32
C TYR A 102 15.10 -1.84 1.46
N GLY A 103 15.73 -1.84 2.64
CA GLY A 103 15.31 -1.04 3.79
C GLY A 103 15.32 0.46 3.49
N ARG A 104 16.38 0.95 2.86
CA ARG A 104 16.48 2.35 2.42
C ARG A 104 15.39 2.70 1.42
N ALA A 105 15.18 1.87 0.40
CA ALA A 105 14.13 2.09 -0.60
C ALA A 105 12.72 2.09 0.02
N ALA A 106 12.45 1.18 0.96
CA ALA A 106 11.18 1.14 1.69
C ALA A 106 10.97 2.41 2.52
N GLN A 107 12.01 2.89 3.20
CA GLN A 107 11.94 4.11 3.99
C GLN A 107 11.75 5.36 3.14
N GLU A 108 12.49 5.48 2.03
CA GLU A 108 12.31 6.57 1.07
C GLU A 108 10.89 6.58 0.50
N HIS A 109 10.34 5.41 0.18
CA HIS A 109 8.99 5.27 -0.35
C HIS A 109 7.93 5.84 0.60
N VAL A 110 8.02 5.51 1.89
CA VAL A 110 7.13 6.06 2.90
C VAL A 110 7.38 7.57 3.07
N GLN A 111 8.64 8.00 3.12
CA GLN A 111 9.02 9.40 3.31
C GLN A 111 8.49 10.35 2.23
N LEU A 112 8.20 9.87 1.02
CA LEU A 112 7.58 10.67 -0.06
C LEU A 112 6.23 11.27 0.33
N MET A 113 5.51 10.67 1.29
CA MET A 113 4.24 11.18 1.81
C MET A 113 4.41 12.21 2.94
N GLY A 114 5.66 12.46 3.37
CA GLY A 114 5.98 13.39 4.46
C GLY A 114 6.20 12.69 5.80
N PRO A 115 6.77 13.40 6.79
CA PRO A 115 7.20 12.80 8.06
C PRO A 115 6.05 12.31 8.95
N LEU A 116 4.86 12.89 8.85
CA LEU A 116 3.71 12.51 9.68
C LEU A 116 3.08 11.17 9.25
N VAL A 117 3.43 10.65 8.06
CA VAL A 117 2.83 9.42 7.55
C VAL A 117 3.19 8.22 8.43
N TRP A 118 4.36 8.26 9.09
CA TRP A 118 4.94 7.15 9.85
C TRP A 118 4.02 6.69 10.98
N ASP A 119 3.27 7.61 11.59
CA ASP A 119 2.30 7.33 12.66
C ASP A 119 1.07 6.53 12.19
N ARG A 120 0.88 6.46 10.87
CA ARG A 120 -0.24 5.74 10.23
C ARG A 120 0.23 4.53 9.41
N VAL A 121 1.50 4.13 9.54
CA VAL A 121 2.06 2.96 8.84
C VAL A 121 2.02 1.73 9.75
N ILE A 122 1.55 0.61 9.20
CA ILE A 122 1.72 -0.74 9.75
C ILE A 122 2.53 -1.56 8.75
N VAL A 123 3.57 -2.25 9.24
CA VAL A 123 4.37 -3.17 8.42
C VAL A 123 3.67 -4.52 8.31
N LEU A 124 3.44 -4.97 7.08
CA LEU A 124 2.74 -6.21 6.76
C LEU A 124 3.72 -7.23 6.20
N PHE A 125 4.05 -8.22 7.02
CA PHE A 125 4.88 -9.35 6.62
C PHE A 125 4.05 -10.31 5.77
N THR A 126 4.30 -10.32 4.45
CA THR A 126 3.66 -11.23 3.51
C THR A 126 4.44 -12.54 3.43
N LEU A 127 3.76 -13.61 2.99
CA LEU A 127 4.34 -14.95 2.91
C LEU A 127 4.75 -15.49 4.30
N GLY A 128 3.98 -15.17 5.35
CA GLY A 128 4.26 -15.61 6.71
C GLY A 128 4.30 -17.14 6.89
N ASP A 129 3.75 -17.91 5.94
CA ASP A 129 3.90 -19.36 5.92
C ASP A 129 5.35 -19.84 5.69
N TRP A 130 6.23 -18.98 5.17
CA TRP A 130 7.67 -19.26 5.03
C TRP A 130 8.43 -19.25 6.36
N LEU A 131 7.84 -18.75 7.44
CA LEU A 131 8.47 -18.78 8.76
C LEU A 131 8.67 -20.21 9.28
N GLY A 132 7.94 -21.21 8.76
CA GLY A 132 8.20 -22.63 9.05
C GLY A 132 8.13 -23.01 10.54
N GLY A 133 7.38 -22.27 11.35
CA GLY A 133 7.31 -22.44 12.81
C GLY A 133 8.19 -21.47 13.62
N THR A 134 9.01 -20.67 12.95
CA THR A 134 9.74 -19.55 13.56
C THR A 134 8.79 -18.39 13.84
N THR A 135 9.00 -17.65 14.93
CA THR A 135 8.20 -16.45 15.18
C THR A 135 8.72 -15.27 14.35
N ILE A 136 7.86 -14.29 14.08
CA ILE A 136 8.26 -13.11 13.32
C ILE A 136 9.33 -12.30 14.07
N GLU A 137 9.28 -12.27 15.40
CA GLU A 137 10.26 -11.59 16.24
C GLU A 137 11.66 -12.18 16.05
N ARG A 138 11.76 -13.51 15.94
CA ARG A 138 13.04 -14.18 15.69
C ARG A 138 13.56 -13.90 14.28
N CYS A 139 12.66 -13.78 13.29
CA CYS A 139 13.01 -13.34 11.93
C CYS A 139 13.54 -11.89 11.94
N VAL A 140 12.85 -10.97 12.63
CA VAL A 140 13.30 -9.58 12.80
C VAL A 140 14.66 -9.50 13.47
N GLU A 141 14.92 -10.33 14.48
CA GLU A 141 16.21 -10.41 15.14
C GLU A 141 17.31 -10.85 14.16
N SER A 142 17.04 -11.87 13.33
CA SER A 142 17.99 -12.40 12.36
C SER A 142 18.29 -11.49 11.16
N GLU A 143 17.31 -10.71 10.70
CA GLU A 143 17.47 -9.78 9.58
C GLU A 143 18.31 -8.55 9.96
N GLY A 144 18.31 -8.19 11.24
CA GLY A 144 19.23 -7.19 11.79
C GLY A 144 18.79 -5.73 11.63
N PRO A 145 19.74 -4.78 11.72
CA PRO A 145 19.45 -3.35 11.89
C PRO A 145 18.53 -2.71 10.84
N PRO A 146 18.59 -3.04 9.53
CA PRO A 146 17.73 -2.41 8.54
C PRO A 146 16.23 -2.64 8.76
N LEU A 147 15.84 -3.87 9.13
CA LEU A 147 14.44 -4.20 9.39
C LEU A 147 14.00 -3.64 10.75
N LYS A 148 14.85 -3.76 11.78
CA LYS A 148 14.60 -3.18 13.11
C LYS A 148 14.34 -1.68 13.05
N GLY A 149 15.22 -0.94 12.36
CA GLY A 149 15.06 0.51 12.17
C GLY A 149 13.78 0.89 11.41
N LEU A 150 13.35 0.09 10.43
CA LEU A 150 12.07 0.31 9.77
C LEU A 150 10.88 0.14 10.74
N LEU A 151 10.90 -0.90 11.57
CA LEU A 151 9.85 -1.19 12.54
C LEU A 151 9.78 -0.13 13.64
N GLU A 152 10.92 0.32 14.16
CA GLU A 152 11.01 1.38 15.15
C GLU A 152 10.37 2.68 14.65
N ARG A 153 10.66 3.07 13.39
CA ARG A 153 10.03 4.23 12.75
C ARG A 153 8.51 4.08 12.59
N CYS A 154 8.02 2.85 12.50
CA CYS A 154 6.60 2.53 12.47
C CYS A 154 6.03 2.28 13.87
N GLY A 155 6.68 2.71 14.95
CA GLY A 155 6.21 2.51 16.33
C GLY A 155 6.05 1.03 16.71
N ASN A 156 6.87 0.16 16.12
CA ASN A 156 6.79 -1.30 16.24
C ASN A 156 5.43 -1.90 15.83
N ARG A 157 4.69 -1.21 14.95
CA ARG A 157 3.42 -1.68 14.40
C ARG A 157 3.65 -2.63 13.23
N TYR A 158 3.39 -3.92 13.44
CA TYR A 158 3.39 -4.91 12.36
C TYR A 158 2.30 -5.98 12.49
N HIS A 159 2.07 -6.69 11.39
CA HIS A 159 1.16 -7.83 11.29
C HIS A 159 1.71 -8.85 10.27
N VAL A 160 1.48 -10.15 10.52
CA VAL A 160 1.93 -11.24 9.66
C VAL A 160 0.74 -11.82 8.91
N VAL A 161 0.85 -11.86 7.59
CA VAL A 161 -0.17 -12.42 6.70
C VAL A 161 0.26 -13.79 6.24
N ASN A 162 -0.55 -14.79 6.63
CA ASN A 162 -0.34 -16.17 6.23
C ASN A 162 -1.26 -16.53 5.05
N ASN A 163 -0.65 -16.79 3.90
CA ASN A 163 -1.37 -17.08 2.66
C ASN A 163 -2.09 -18.44 2.67
N ARG A 164 -1.72 -19.38 3.55
CA ARG A 164 -2.36 -20.69 3.71
C ARG A 164 -3.60 -20.63 4.60
N SER A 165 -3.74 -19.60 5.43
CA SER A 165 -4.78 -19.49 6.46
C SER A 165 -5.95 -18.61 6.00
N ARG A 166 -6.49 -18.85 4.80
CA ARG A 166 -7.57 -18.03 4.22
C ARG A 166 -8.97 -18.30 4.80
N GLY A 167 -9.14 -19.33 5.63
CA GLY A 167 -10.44 -19.97 5.85
C GLY A 167 -11.42 -19.27 6.79
N ASP A 168 -10.96 -18.58 7.83
CA ASP A 168 -11.85 -18.10 8.91
C ASP A 168 -11.93 -16.56 9.02
N GLY A 169 -11.18 -15.84 8.18
CA GLY A 169 -11.09 -14.38 8.18
C GLY A 169 -10.44 -13.78 9.45
N PHE A 170 -9.89 -14.59 10.35
CA PHE A 170 -9.33 -14.14 11.62
C PHE A 170 -8.17 -13.16 11.42
N GLN A 171 -7.24 -13.47 10.50
CA GLN A 171 -6.12 -12.59 10.20
C GLN A 171 -6.57 -11.20 9.73
N VAL A 172 -7.64 -11.12 8.92
CA VAL A 172 -8.17 -9.85 8.43
C VAL A 172 -8.87 -9.09 9.55
N ARG A 173 -9.62 -9.78 10.43
CA ARG A 173 -10.22 -9.17 11.63
C ARG A 173 -9.16 -8.58 12.56
N GLU A 174 -8.10 -9.32 12.85
CA GLU A 174 -6.99 -8.84 13.68
C GLU A 174 -6.26 -7.66 13.05
N LEU A 175 -6.07 -7.68 11.73
CA LEU A 175 -5.50 -6.56 11.01
C LEU A 175 -6.39 -5.30 11.11
N ILE A 176 -7.71 -5.44 10.92
CA ILE A 176 -8.67 -4.32 11.08
C ILE A 176 -8.63 -3.78 12.51
N ARG A 177 -8.60 -4.65 13.53
CA ARG A 177 -8.50 -4.24 14.94
C ARG A 177 -7.23 -3.42 15.21
N LYS A 178 -6.07 -3.88 14.72
CA LYS A 178 -4.79 -3.15 14.82
C LYS A 178 -4.86 -1.77 14.16
N MET A 179 -5.54 -1.65 13.03
CA MET A 179 -5.74 -0.36 12.35
C MET A 179 -6.61 0.59 13.19
N GLU A 180 -7.69 0.08 13.78
CA GLU A 180 -8.59 0.87 14.61
C GLU A 180 -7.92 1.34 15.91
N GLU A 181 -7.13 0.48 16.55
CA GLU A 181 -6.32 0.82 17.74
C GLU A 181 -5.30 1.92 17.43
N MET A 182 -4.59 1.79 16.30
CA MET A 182 -3.65 2.81 15.85
C MET A 182 -4.32 4.17 15.63
N LEU A 183 -5.52 4.18 15.05
CA LEU A 183 -6.28 5.41 14.79
C LEU A 183 -6.89 6.02 16.06
N ALA A 184 -7.32 5.18 17.01
CA ALA A 184 -7.86 5.65 18.28
C ALA A 184 -6.81 6.37 19.14
N GLY A 185 -5.54 5.97 19.02
CA GLY A 185 -4.41 6.60 19.71
C GLY A 185 -3.75 7.77 18.95
N SER A 186 -4.16 8.06 17.71
CA SER A 186 -3.50 9.09 16.88
C SER A 186 -3.97 10.49 17.24
N ALA A 187 -3.03 11.41 17.48
CA ALA A 187 -3.31 12.83 17.70
C ALA A 187 -3.65 13.59 16.39
N ASP A 188 -3.23 13.05 15.24
CA ASP A 188 -3.26 13.71 13.92
C ASP A 188 -4.62 13.64 13.20
N GLY A 189 -5.73 13.61 13.96
CA GLY A 189 -7.09 13.64 13.43
C GLY A 189 -7.55 12.35 12.73
N PRO A 190 -8.72 12.35 12.08
CA PRO A 190 -9.35 11.13 11.61
C PRO A 190 -8.68 10.50 10.38
N HIS A 191 -7.98 11.27 9.53
CA HIS A 191 -7.33 10.78 8.31
C HIS A 191 -6.03 11.55 8.04
N PHE A 192 -5.14 10.98 7.23
CA PHE A 192 -3.91 11.66 6.81
C PHE A 192 -4.24 12.81 5.87
N GLU A 193 -3.87 14.02 6.26
CA GLU A 193 -4.16 15.22 5.48
C GLU A 193 -3.24 15.29 4.26
N VAL A 194 -3.86 15.40 3.09
CA VAL A 194 -3.16 15.52 1.82
C VAL A 194 -3.33 16.94 1.33
N ARG A 195 -2.23 17.69 1.22
CA ARG A 195 -2.28 19.08 0.76
C ARG A 195 -2.90 19.16 -0.64
N ARG A 196 -3.97 19.93 -0.78
CA ARG A 196 -4.77 20.02 -2.01
C ARG A 196 -3.94 20.51 -3.20
N GLU A 197 -3.07 21.49 -2.98
CA GLU A 197 -2.24 22.07 -4.03
C GLU A 197 -1.24 21.04 -4.58
N VAL A 198 -0.69 20.19 -3.70
CA VAL A 198 0.23 19.11 -4.09
C VAL A 198 -0.51 18.10 -4.96
N MET A 199 -1.74 17.75 -4.58
CA MET A 199 -2.57 16.83 -5.36
C MET A 199 -2.92 17.38 -6.74
N GLU A 200 -3.39 18.61 -6.83
CA GLU A 200 -3.77 19.24 -8.10
C GLU A 200 -2.58 19.32 -9.08
N GLN A 201 -1.39 19.72 -8.58
CA GLN A 201 -0.17 19.74 -9.39
C GLN A 201 0.23 18.34 -9.88
N MET A 202 0.04 17.35 -9.03
CA MET A 202 0.40 15.97 -9.32
C MET A 202 -0.55 15.35 -10.36
N GLU A 203 -1.86 15.64 -10.27
CA GLU A 203 -2.88 15.21 -11.22
C GLU A 203 -2.62 15.81 -12.60
N GLU A 204 -2.25 17.10 -12.65
CA GLU A 204 -1.89 17.75 -13.90
C GLU A 204 -0.64 17.12 -14.53
N LYS A 205 0.39 16.82 -13.73
CA LYS A 205 1.63 16.18 -14.20
C LYS A 205 1.36 14.82 -14.82
N VAL A 206 0.55 13.97 -14.17
CA VAL A 206 0.25 12.63 -14.70
C VAL A 206 -0.61 12.72 -15.95
N ARG A 207 -1.62 13.60 -16.00
CA ARG A 207 -2.40 13.86 -17.22
C ARG A 207 -1.50 14.22 -18.40
N ARG A 208 -0.52 15.11 -18.19
CA ARG A 208 0.46 15.50 -19.23
C ARG A 208 1.34 14.33 -19.67
N GLN A 209 1.73 13.43 -18.75
CA GLN A 209 2.54 12.25 -19.08
C GLN A 209 1.75 11.21 -19.88
N GLU A 210 0.49 10.97 -19.53
CA GLU A 210 -0.40 10.06 -20.24
C GLU A 210 -0.67 10.52 -21.67
N GLU A 211 -0.95 11.81 -21.88
CA GLU A 211 -1.16 12.37 -23.22
C GLU A 211 0.10 12.22 -24.09
N ARG A 212 1.29 12.51 -23.53
CA ARG A 212 2.57 12.28 -24.23
C ARG A 212 2.79 10.80 -24.57
N ALA A 213 2.38 9.88 -23.70
CA ALA A 213 2.51 8.44 -23.95
C ALA A 213 1.56 7.98 -25.07
N LYS A 214 0.30 8.44 -25.07
CA LYS A 214 -0.68 8.18 -26.12
C LYS A 214 -0.21 8.72 -27.48
N GLU A 215 0.32 9.94 -27.51
CA GLU A 215 0.85 10.55 -28.73
C GLU A 215 2.02 9.74 -29.32
N ARG A 216 2.96 9.30 -28.47
CA ARG A 216 4.06 8.43 -28.88
C ARG A 216 3.57 7.10 -29.45
N LEU A 217 2.54 6.51 -28.87
CA LEU A 217 1.95 5.26 -29.35
C LEU A 217 1.30 5.45 -30.71
N ARG A 218 0.46 6.49 -30.86
CA ARG A 218 -0.18 6.86 -32.14
C ARG A 218 0.86 7.11 -33.24
N ARG A 219 1.98 7.78 -32.92
CA ARG A 219 3.07 8.01 -33.88
C ARG A 219 3.73 6.71 -34.34
N LYS A 220 3.96 5.76 -33.42
CA LYS A 220 4.51 4.43 -33.75
C LYS A 220 3.55 3.60 -34.60
N GLU A 221 2.25 3.69 -34.34
CA GLU A 221 1.23 2.98 -35.13
C GLU A 221 1.16 3.51 -36.56
N ARG A 222 1.18 4.83 -36.75
CA ARG A 222 1.22 5.45 -38.10
C ARG A 222 2.46 5.02 -38.88
N GLN A 223 3.64 5.07 -38.27
CA GLN A 223 4.89 4.62 -38.89
C GLN A 223 4.87 3.13 -39.29
N ARG A 224 4.15 2.27 -38.55
CA ARG A 224 3.99 0.85 -38.89
C ARG A 224 2.99 0.61 -40.02
N GLN A 225 2.02 1.50 -40.21
CA GLN A 225 1.05 1.44 -41.31
C GLN A 225 1.64 2.00 -42.60
N GLU A 226 2.48 3.04 -42.52
CA GLU A 226 3.14 3.67 -43.68
C GLU A 226 4.39 2.91 -44.16
N GLY A 227 4.96 2.02 -43.32
CA GLY A 227 6.10 1.17 -43.66
C GLY A 227 5.74 -0.22 -44.17
N LYS A 228 4.47 -0.46 -44.55
CA LYS A 228 3.98 -1.67 -45.23
C LYS A 228 3.55 -1.30 -46.65
#